data_AF-E4KMG3-F1
#
_entry.id   AF-E4KMG3-F1
#
_cell.length_a   1.000
_cell.length_b   1.000
_cell.length_c   1.000
_cell.angle_alpha   90.00
_cell.angle_beta   90.00
_cell.angle_gamma   90.00
#
_symmetry.space_group_name_H-M   'P 1'
#
loop_
_entity.id
_entity.type
_entity.pdbx_description
1 polymer ?
#
loop_
_entity_poly.entity_id
_entity_poly.type
_entity_poly.pdbx_seq_one_letter_code
_entity_poly.pdbx_strand_id
1 'polypeptide(L)'
;MENKKVLLVDADPQGSLSISLGYSHPDSIDTTLTTVMGKVITDTTLKPKEGILHHYEGVDLLPANIELSGMEISLVNAMSRETILKQYLDTVKKQYDYILLDCMPSLGTLTIKPLLQQIV
;
A
#
# COMPACT_ATOMS: atom_id res chain seq x y z
N MET A 1 -4.80 4.72 24.40
CA MET A 1 -4.34 3.90 23.26
C MET A 1 -3.07 4.56 22.75
N GLU A 2 -1.93 4.35 23.40
CA GLU A 2 -0.69 5.08 23.09
C GLU A 2 0.38 4.07 22.65
N ASN A 3 1.17 4.42 21.63
CA ASN A 3 2.25 3.63 20.98
C ASN A 3 1.86 2.48 20.02
N LYS A 4 0.76 2.58 19.28
CA LYS A 4 0.48 1.64 18.18
C LYS A 4 1.13 2.10 16.89
N LYS A 5 1.87 1.19 16.23
CA LYS A 5 2.47 1.44 14.91
C LYS A 5 1.46 1.08 13.83
N VAL A 6 1.06 2.07 13.04
CA VAL A 6 0.05 1.92 11.99
C VAL A 6 0.69 2.17 10.64
N LEU A 7 0.46 1.25 9.70
CA LEU A 7 0.77 1.45 8.28
C LEU A 7 -0.53 1.70 7.52
N LEU A 8 -0.60 2.82 6.83
CA LEU A 8 -1.62 3.17 5.87
C LEU A 8 -1.12 2.75 4.48
N VAL A 9 -1.95 2.06 3.72
CA VAL A 9 -1.65 1.66 2.35
C VAL A 9 -2.70 2.28 1.45
N ASP A 10 -2.28 3.26 0.66
CA ASP A 10 -3.09 3.86 -0.38
C ASP A 10 -3.08 2.92 -1.58
N ALA A 11 -4.24 2.37 -1.94
CA ALA A 11 -4.42 1.49 -3.08
C ALA A 11 -5.42 2.09 -4.09
N ASP A 12 -5.57 3.41 -4.10
CA ASP A 12 -6.31 4.16 -5.10
C ASP A 12 -5.32 4.89 -6.03
N PRO A 13 -5.36 4.69 -7.36
CA PRO A 13 -4.54 5.44 -8.30
C PRO A 13 -4.68 6.98 -8.20
N GLN A 14 -5.77 7.49 -7.63
CA GLN A 14 -5.97 8.91 -7.38
C GLN A 14 -5.13 9.45 -6.20
N GLY A 15 -4.59 8.57 -5.35
CA GLY A 15 -3.72 8.98 -4.25
C GLY A 15 -4.42 9.81 -3.17
N SER A 16 -5.74 9.67 -3.01
CA SER A 16 -6.55 10.53 -2.14
C SER A 16 -6.09 10.49 -0.68
N LEU A 17 -5.68 9.33 -0.18
CA LEU A 17 -5.12 9.17 1.17
C LEU A 17 -3.76 9.86 1.28
N SER A 18 -2.90 9.66 0.28
CA SER A 18 -1.58 10.29 0.21
C SER A 18 -1.69 11.81 0.25
N ILE A 19 -2.61 12.39 -0.53
CA ILE A 19 -2.89 13.83 -0.55
C ILE A 19 -3.42 14.31 0.80
N SER A 20 -4.33 13.54 1.42
CA SER A 20 -4.92 13.87 2.73
C SER A 20 -3.87 13.90 3.85
N LEU A 21 -2.80 13.11 3.72
CA LEU A 21 -1.64 13.09 4.61
C LEU A 21 -0.56 14.13 4.26
N GLY A 22 -0.87 15.09 3.38
CA GLY A 22 0.03 16.19 3.04
C GLY A 22 1.03 15.88 1.91
N TYR A 23 0.99 14.70 1.30
CA TYR A 23 1.76 14.40 0.09
C TYR A 23 1.00 14.89 -1.15
N SER A 24 1.02 16.21 -1.37
CA SER A 24 0.20 16.88 -2.40
C SER A 24 0.57 16.54 -3.84
N HIS A 25 1.71 15.89 -4.08
CA HIS A 25 2.19 15.49 -5.41
C HIS A 25 2.55 14.00 -5.40
N PRO A 26 1.55 13.08 -5.33
CA PRO A 26 1.81 11.64 -5.28
C PRO A 26 2.60 11.14 -6.50
N ASP A 27 2.42 11.77 -7.66
CA ASP A 27 3.18 11.43 -8.88
C ASP A 27 4.67 11.79 -8.83
N SER A 28 5.09 12.63 -7.87
CA SER A 28 6.51 12.97 -7.65
C SER A 28 7.22 12.01 -6.69
N ILE A 29 6.50 11.02 -6.14
CA ILE A 29 7.06 10.04 -5.21
C ILE A 29 7.73 8.93 -6.01
N ASP A 30 9.05 8.79 -5.86
CA ASP A 30 9.87 7.84 -6.63
C ASP A 30 9.52 6.37 -6.38
N THR A 31 8.96 6.05 -5.21
CA THR A 31 8.64 4.66 -4.83
C THR A 31 7.25 4.60 -4.22
N THR A 32 6.32 4.02 -4.97
CA THR A 32 4.92 3.87 -4.60
C THR A 32 4.55 2.40 -4.49
N LEU A 33 3.28 2.13 -4.16
CA LEU A 33 2.68 0.79 -4.22
C LEU A 33 2.96 0.11 -5.57
N THR A 34 2.89 0.86 -6.66
CA THR A 34 3.18 0.38 -8.02
C THR A 34 4.59 -0.15 -8.15
N THR A 35 5.57 0.62 -7.68
CA THR A 35 6.99 0.27 -7.73
C THR A 35 7.28 -1.01 -6.94
N VAL A 36 6.75 -1.12 -5.72
CA VAL A 36 7.01 -2.29 -4.85
C VAL A 36 6.34 -3.55 -5.39
N MET A 37 5.11 -3.45 -5.91
CA MET A 37 4.43 -4.59 -6.53
C MET A 37 5.13 -5.04 -7.82
N GLY A 38 5.60 -4.10 -8.66
CA GLY A 38 6.39 -4.42 -9.85
C GLY A 38 7.67 -5.21 -9.52
N LYS A 39 8.33 -4.88 -8.39
CA LYS A 39 9.48 -5.63 -7.91
C LYS A 39 9.12 -7.05 -7.44
N VAL A 40 8.00 -7.22 -6.75
CA VAL A 40 7.51 -8.56 -6.36
C VAL A 40 7.19 -9.41 -7.59
N ILE A 41 6.54 -8.84 -8.61
CA ILE A 41 6.21 -9.54 -9.87
C ILE A 41 7.47 -10.03 -10.59
N THR A 42 8.54 -9.22 -10.56
CA THR A 42 9.81 -9.51 -11.23
C THR A 42 10.81 -10.28 -10.35
N ASP A 43 10.40 -10.70 -9.14
CA ASP A 43 11.27 -11.33 -8.13
C ASP A 43 12.53 -10.50 -7.80
N THR A 44 12.39 -9.18 -7.85
CA THR A 44 13.45 -8.23 -7.51
C THR A 44 13.51 -8.03 -6.00
N THR A 45 14.73 -8.00 -5.43
CA THR A 45 14.92 -7.77 -4.00
C THR A 45 14.34 -6.42 -3.55
N LEU A 46 13.48 -6.45 -2.54
CA LEU A 46 12.93 -5.27 -1.86
C LEU A 46 13.81 -4.89 -0.66
N LYS A 47 14.08 -3.60 -0.49
CA LYS A 47 14.68 -3.08 0.73
C LYS A 47 13.64 -3.10 1.87
N PRO A 48 14.06 -3.25 3.14
CA PRO A 48 13.16 -3.11 4.27
C PRO A 48 12.46 -1.75 4.25
N LYS A 49 11.12 -1.75 4.41
CA LYS A 49 10.28 -0.54 4.37
C LYS A 49 10.37 0.28 3.07
N GLU A 50 10.76 -0.36 1.97
CA GLU A 50 10.81 0.31 0.67
C GLU A 50 9.44 0.86 0.27
N GLY A 51 9.41 2.13 -0.14
CA GLY A 51 8.17 2.86 -0.48
C GLY A 51 7.37 3.35 0.71
N ILE A 52 7.77 3.06 1.95
CA ILE A 52 7.04 3.52 3.14
C ILE A 52 7.57 4.90 3.56
N LEU A 53 6.66 5.86 3.61
CA LEU A 53 6.87 7.23 4.06
C LEU A 53 6.41 7.39 5.51
N HIS A 54 7.20 8.09 6.32
CA HIS A 54 6.84 8.38 7.71
C HIS A 54 6.11 9.72 7.81
N HIS A 55 4.97 9.74 8.48
CA HIS A 55 4.19 10.94 8.77
C HIS A 55 4.42 11.43 10.20
N TYR A 56 4.43 12.75 10.41
CA TYR A 56 4.74 13.36 11.70
C TYR A 56 3.73 13.05 12.81
N GLU A 57 2.51 12.63 12.44
CA GLU A 57 1.47 12.18 13.37
C GLU A 57 1.70 10.75 13.90
N GLY A 58 2.82 10.11 13.53
CA GLY A 58 3.21 8.79 14.04
C GLY A 58 2.62 7.61 13.25
N VAL A 59 2.14 7.87 12.03
CA VAL A 59 1.68 6.83 11.08
C VAL A 59 2.67 6.69 9.93
N ASP A 60 2.79 5.50 9.39
CA ASP A 60 3.54 5.22 8.18
C ASP A 60 2.57 5.08 6.99
N LEU A 61 2.98 5.48 5.79
CA LEU A 61 2.18 5.48 4.57
C LEU A 61 2.93 4.78 3.44
N LEU A 62 2.28 3.83 2.75
CA LEU A 62 2.67 3.38 1.42
C LEU A 62 1.77 4.09 0.40
N PRO A 63 2.27 5.07 -0.35
CA PRO A 63 1.46 5.88 -1.24
C PRO A 63 1.17 5.17 -2.56
N ALA A 64 0.12 5.59 -3.24
CA ALA A 64 -0.20 5.23 -4.62
C ALA A 64 -0.14 6.47 -5.53
N ASN A 65 0.02 6.21 -6.82
CA ASN A 65 0.03 7.21 -7.87
C ASN A 65 -0.73 6.70 -9.09
N ILE A 66 -0.85 7.53 -10.12
CA ILE A 66 -1.62 7.19 -11.34
C ILE A 66 -1.10 5.92 -12.03
N GLU A 67 0.18 5.57 -11.87
CA GLU A 67 0.79 4.37 -12.46
C GLU A 67 0.13 3.07 -11.97
N LEU A 68 -0.48 3.10 -10.78
CA LEU A 68 -1.21 1.96 -10.23
C LEU A 68 -2.33 1.52 -11.17
N SER A 69 -3.00 2.46 -11.86
CA SER A 69 -4.06 2.16 -12.83
C SER A 69 -3.57 1.31 -14.01
N GLY A 70 -2.37 1.58 -14.53
CA GLY A 70 -1.75 0.80 -15.60
C GLY A 70 -1.31 -0.57 -15.13
N MET A 71 -0.82 -0.65 -13.88
CA MET A 71 -0.46 -1.92 -13.27
C MET A 71 -1.69 -2.77 -12.97
N GLU A 72 -2.82 -2.19 -12.54
CA GLU A 72 -4.07 -2.93 -12.32
C GLU A 72 -4.52 -3.67 -13.59
N ILE A 73 -4.46 -3.03 -14.75
CA ILE A 73 -4.77 -3.67 -16.05
C ILE A 73 -3.79 -4.84 -16.32
N SER A 74 -2.52 -4.65 -16.02
CA SER A 74 -1.50 -5.70 -16.17
C SER A 74 -1.73 -6.87 -15.20
N LEU A 75 -2.17 -6.55 -13.98
CA LEU A 75 -2.47 -7.49 -12.91
C LEU A 75 -3.76 -8.29 -13.14
N VAL A 76 -4.72 -7.78 -13.92
CA VAL A 76 -5.90 -8.56 -14.35
C VAL A 76 -5.49 -9.81 -15.14
N ASN A 77 -4.38 -9.74 -15.88
CA ASN A 77 -3.85 -10.87 -16.64
C ASN A 77 -2.91 -11.76 -15.80
N ALA A 78 -2.38 -11.24 -14.69
CA ALA A 78 -1.55 -12.00 -13.77
C ALA A 78 -2.46 -12.72 -12.75
N MET A 79 -2.41 -14.05 -12.70
CA MET A 79 -3.37 -14.88 -11.96
C MET A 79 -3.52 -14.61 -10.44
N SER A 80 -2.83 -13.66 -9.81
CA SER A 80 -3.02 -13.38 -8.38
C SER A 80 -2.54 -11.99 -7.92
N ARG A 81 -3.24 -10.92 -8.31
CA ARG A 81 -3.07 -9.56 -7.77
C ARG A 81 -2.97 -9.52 -6.23
N GLU A 82 -3.85 -10.26 -5.56
CA GLU A 82 -3.92 -10.33 -4.10
C GLU A 82 -2.68 -10.96 -3.48
N THR A 83 -2.11 -11.96 -4.15
CA THR A 83 -0.90 -12.65 -3.69
C THR A 83 0.30 -11.71 -3.72
N ILE A 84 0.40 -10.85 -4.74
CA ILE A 84 1.52 -9.91 -4.88
C ILE A 84 1.53 -8.89 -3.74
N LEU A 85 0.39 -8.26 -3.47
CA LEU A 85 0.29 -7.30 -2.35
C LEU A 85 0.52 -8.01 -1.01
N LYS A 86 -0.05 -9.20 -0.82
CA LYS A 86 0.16 -9.99 0.39
C LYS A 86 1.63 -10.35 0.61
N GLN A 87 2.35 -10.74 -0.45
CA GLN A 87 3.78 -11.05 -0.39
C GLN A 87 4.59 -9.84 0.09
N TYR A 88 4.31 -8.65 -0.46
CA TYR A 88 4.93 -7.42 0.03
C TYR A 88 4.59 -7.16 1.50
N LEU A 89 3.29 -7.19 1.87
CA LEU A 89 2.85 -6.91 3.24
C LEU A 89 3.42 -7.91 4.25
N ASP A 90 3.62 -9.17 3.87
CA ASP A 90 4.25 -10.19 4.72
C ASP A 90 5.70 -9.83 5.10
N THR A 91 6.40 -9.02 4.29
CA THR A 91 7.75 -8.53 4.60
C THR A 91 7.76 -7.44 5.69
N VAL A 92 6.69 -6.66 5.81
CA VAL A 92 6.62 -5.49 6.71
C VAL A 92 5.69 -5.68 7.90
N LYS A 93 4.76 -6.67 7.85
CA LYS A 93 3.71 -6.84 8.86
C LYS A 93 4.20 -7.01 10.31
N LYS A 94 5.42 -7.52 10.51
CA LYS A 94 6.00 -7.67 11.86
C LYS A 94 6.38 -6.34 12.51
N GLN A 95 6.39 -5.25 11.74
CA GLN A 95 6.81 -3.92 12.19
C GLN A 95 5.64 -3.02 12.59
N TYR A 96 4.41 -3.46 12.33
CA TYR A 96 3.18 -2.70 12.54
C TYR A 96 2.19 -3.50 13.38
N ASP A 97 1.49 -2.82 14.28
CA ASP A 97 0.34 -3.39 15.00
C ASP A 97 -0.89 -3.47 14.09
N TYR A 98 -1.04 -2.48 13.19
CA TYR A 98 -2.16 -2.36 12.27
C TYR A 98 -1.70 -1.98 10.87
N ILE A 99 -2.37 -2.56 9.87
CA ILE A 99 -2.23 -2.16 8.46
C ILE A 99 -3.63 -1.84 7.94
N LEU A 100 -3.85 -0.60 7.53
CA LEU A 100 -5.10 -0.12 6.96
C LEU A 100 -4.93 0.05 5.46
N LEU A 101 -5.83 -0.54 4.69
CA LEU A 101 -5.84 -0.49 3.23
C LEU A 101 -6.97 0.43 2.78
N ASP A 102 -6.63 1.52 2.10
CA ASP A 102 -7.60 2.40 1.45
C ASP A 102 -7.72 1.99 -0.01
N CYS A 103 -8.76 1.19 -0.32
CA CYS A 103 -8.97 0.59 -1.63
C CYS A 103 -10.23 1.18 -2.28
N MET A 104 -10.11 1.64 -3.53
CA MET A 104 -11.25 1.95 -4.37
C MET A 104 -12.07 0.65 -4.66
N PRO A 105 -13.41 0.70 -4.77
CA PRO A 105 -14.27 -0.50 -4.88
C PRO A 105 -13.95 -1.48 -6.04
N SER A 106 -13.16 -1.08 -7.03
CA SER A 106 -12.63 -1.94 -8.12
C SER A 106 -11.63 -3.01 -7.65
N LEU A 107 -11.03 -2.84 -6.48
CA LEU A 107 -10.19 -3.83 -5.78
C LEU A 107 -11.02 -4.76 -4.86
N GLY A 108 -12.34 -4.80 -5.04
CA GLY A 108 -13.35 -5.38 -4.15
C GLY A 108 -13.27 -6.88 -3.80
N THR A 109 -12.21 -7.59 -4.18
CA THR A 109 -11.97 -8.97 -3.72
C THR A 109 -10.66 -9.12 -2.92
N LEU A 110 -10.00 -8.04 -2.52
CA LEU A 110 -8.81 -8.10 -1.67
C LEU A 110 -9.18 -8.46 -0.21
N THR A 111 -9.78 -9.63 -0.01
CA THR A 111 -10.02 -10.21 1.32
C THR A 111 -8.74 -10.90 1.79
N ILE A 112 -7.64 -10.13 1.85
CA ILE A 112 -6.65 -10.36 2.90
C ILE A 112 -7.45 -10.04 4.15
N LYS A 113 -7.94 -11.07 4.88
CA LYS A 113 -8.70 -10.92 6.13
C LYS A 113 -8.36 -9.58 6.77
N PRO A 114 -9.22 -8.57 6.62
CA PRO A 114 -8.95 -7.32 7.25
C PRO A 114 -9.08 -7.67 8.72
N LEU A 115 -7.98 -7.62 9.46
CA LEU A 115 -8.07 -7.22 10.86
C LEU A 115 -8.42 -5.72 10.88
N LEU A 116 -9.40 -5.30 10.09
CA LEU A 116 -10.26 -4.17 10.36
C LEU A 116 -11.19 -4.64 11.47
N GLN A 117 -10.68 -4.66 12.69
CA GLN A 117 -11.54 -4.47 13.84
C GLN A 117 -11.27 -3.08 14.41
N GLN A 118 -12.32 -2.27 14.24
CA GLN A 118 -12.66 -1.08 15.00
C GLN A 118 -11.88 0.19 14.65
N ILE A 119 -12.45 0.89 13.66
CA ILE A 119 -12.75 2.32 13.85
C ILE A 119 -13.51 2.42 15.17
N VAL A 120 -12.95 3.15 16.14
CA VAL A 120 -13.74 3.80 17.20
C VAL A 120 -13.92 5.25 16.78
#